data_AF-A0A831K6S1-F1
#
_entry.id   AF-A0A831K6S1-F1
#
_cell.length_a   1.000
_cell.length_b   1.000
_cell.length_c   1.000
_cell.angle_alpha   90.00
_cell.angle_beta   90.00
_cell.angle_gamma   90.00
#
_symmetry.space_group_name_H-M   'P 1'
#
loop_
_entity.id
_entity.type
_entity.pdbx_description
1 polymer ?
#
loop_
_entity_poly.entity_id
_entity_poly.type
_entity_poly.pdbx_seq_one_letter_code
_entity_poly.pdbx_strand_id
1 'polypeptide(L)'
;MWGDKMRWITHIAIASLFVKLLEISLLVDLTSQYEFWVVLSLYAVMADFDSLLGIKHRTYSHTLYAALLASIPLIFDLRLFIIALTAYLSHLFADMLTLSGVMLLYPFRETTYHFLPAAWRIKTGSNAELMLLTAVVILMASFSLAASTTELDKIFYYRSSNDIWADISFYENGVLKSFNRKKIVWDDGNSKIGIVVDGRLKIIGKEQIRSIRIVEMHEVVRKEVEKMVVLKRLKVNHDIVTAYNNGYGWISFLGTGKDLFYELYDGTNGRDKIRIKVVEFWTRK
;
A
#
# COMPACT_ATOMS: atom_id res chain seq x y z
N MET A 1 3.00 34.29 -26.45
CA MET A 1 3.09 32.85 -26.75
C MET A 1 3.23 32.08 -25.44
N TRP A 2 2.12 31.64 -24.84
CA TRP A 2 2.09 30.85 -23.60
C TRP A 2 1.12 29.66 -23.76
N GLY A 3 1.14 29.03 -24.95
CA GLY A 3 0.09 28.10 -25.38
C GLY A 3 0.52 26.65 -25.61
N ASP A 4 1.79 26.30 -25.42
CA ASP A 4 2.34 25.03 -25.91
C ASP A 4 2.67 23.99 -24.84
N LYS A 5 2.52 24.31 -23.56
CA LYS A 5 2.97 23.47 -22.43
C LYS A 5 1.81 22.96 -21.58
N MET A 6 1.69 21.63 -21.45
CA MET A 6 0.67 21.01 -20.59
C MET A 6 0.79 21.53 -19.14
N ARG A 7 -0.34 21.72 -18.46
CA ARG A 7 -0.37 22.32 -17.12
C ARG A 7 0.41 21.45 -16.14
N TRP A 8 1.09 22.10 -15.19
CA TRP A 8 1.86 21.43 -14.14
C TRP A 8 1.04 20.42 -13.35
N ILE A 9 -0.26 20.69 -13.13
CA ILE A 9 -1.19 19.78 -12.44
C ILE A 9 -1.33 18.47 -13.21
N THR A 10 -1.44 18.54 -14.54
CA THR A 10 -1.57 17.37 -15.40
C THR A 10 -0.30 16.52 -15.38
N HIS A 11 0.88 17.16 -15.37
CA HIS A 11 2.15 16.46 -15.21
C HIS A 11 2.26 15.72 -13.87
N ILE A 12 1.94 16.39 -12.76
CA ILE A 12 1.96 15.75 -11.43
C ILE A 12 0.97 14.58 -11.35
N ALA A 13 -0.22 14.72 -11.94
CA ALA A 13 -1.21 13.66 -11.97
C ALA A 13 -0.73 12.43 -12.77
N ILE A 14 -0.14 12.64 -13.95
CA ILE A 14 0.43 11.56 -14.78
C ILE A 14 1.62 10.91 -14.06
N ALA A 15 2.50 11.69 -13.42
CA ALA A 15 3.61 11.17 -12.63
C ALA A 15 3.12 10.28 -11.48
N SER A 16 2.09 10.74 -10.77
CA SER A 16 1.46 9.97 -9.69
C SER A 16 0.91 8.64 -10.22
N LEU A 17 0.29 8.64 -11.40
CA LEU A 17 -0.19 7.42 -12.05
C LEU A 17 0.92 6.46 -12.42
N PHE A 18 2.00 6.94 -13.03
CA PHE A 18 3.13 6.10 -13.41
C PHE A 18 3.81 5.46 -12.20
N VAL A 19 4.01 6.24 -11.12
CA VAL A 19 4.57 5.72 -9.86
C VAL A 19 3.63 4.68 -9.25
N LYS A 20 2.31 4.93 -9.23
CA LYS A 20 1.33 3.96 -8.71
C LYS A 20 1.31 2.65 -9.50
N LEU A 21 1.37 2.74 -10.83
CA LEU A 21 1.48 1.56 -11.70
C LEU A 21 2.75 0.76 -11.38
N LEU A 22 3.88 1.45 -11.18
CA LEU A 22 5.14 0.81 -10.82
C LEU A 22 5.08 0.11 -9.45
N GLU A 23 4.51 0.77 -8.44
CA GLU A 23 4.27 0.16 -7.12
C GLU A 23 3.48 -1.14 -7.22
N ILE A 24 2.40 -1.13 -8.02
CA ILE A 24 1.55 -2.30 -8.23
C ILE A 24 2.31 -3.39 -8.99
N SER A 25 3.00 -3.03 -10.08
CA SER A 25 3.75 -4.00 -10.90
C SER A 25 4.90 -4.66 -10.14
N LEU A 26 5.58 -3.92 -9.25
CA LEU A 26 6.70 -4.44 -8.46
C LEU A 26 6.26 -4.99 -7.10
N LEU A 27 4.99 -4.83 -6.71
CA LEU A 27 4.47 -5.17 -5.38
C LEU A 27 5.24 -4.48 -4.24
N VAL A 28 5.70 -3.24 -4.46
CA VAL A 28 6.48 -2.45 -3.50
C VAL A 28 5.73 -1.17 -3.13
N ASP A 29 5.86 -0.73 -1.88
CA ASP A 29 5.38 0.57 -1.41
C ASP A 29 6.48 1.64 -1.56
N LEU A 30 6.42 2.43 -2.62
CA LEU A 30 7.36 3.51 -2.92
C LEU A 30 6.95 4.83 -2.23
N THR A 31 5.65 5.06 -2.02
CA THR A 31 5.08 6.34 -1.55
C THR A 31 4.70 6.34 -0.06
N SER A 32 5.21 5.36 0.69
CA SER A 32 4.99 5.19 2.15
C SER A 32 5.32 6.41 3.02
N GLN A 33 6.29 7.25 2.62
CA GLN A 33 6.75 8.43 3.35
C GLN A 33 6.41 9.73 2.61
N TYR A 34 6.21 10.83 3.36
CA TYR A 34 5.80 12.12 2.80
C TYR A 34 6.87 12.74 1.87
N GLU A 35 8.16 12.46 2.11
CA GLU A 35 9.28 12.99 1.34
C GLU A 35 9.22 12.54 -0.12
N PHE A 36 8.70 11.34 -0.37
CA PHE A 36 8.49 10.80 -1.71
C PHE A 36 7.51 11.64 -2.54
N TRP A 37 6.48 12.22 -1.92
CA TRP A 37 5.53 13.10 -2.62
C TRP A 37 6.16 14.43 -3.02
N VAL A 38 7.10 14.93 -2.23
CA VAL A 38 7.88 16.14 -2.54
C VAL A 38 8.77 15.88 -3.75
N VAL A 39 9.53 14.77 -3.74
CA VAL A 39 10.39 14.39 -4.87
C VAL A 39 9.55 14.14 -6.13
N LEU A 40 8.45 13.40 -6.04
CA LEU A 40 7.54 13.15 -7.15
C LEU A 40 7.05 14.46 -7.79
N SER A 41 6.54 15.38 -6.97
CA SER A 41 5.97 16.64 -7.45
C SER A 41 7.04 17.53 -8.08
N LEU A 42 8.23 17.60 -7.49
CA LEU A 42 9.36 18.37 -8.00
C LEU A 42 9.82 17.82 -9.35
N TYR A 43 10.10 16.51 -9.44
CA TYR A 43 10.62 15.88 -10.65
C TYR A 43 9.59 15.81 -11.78
N ALA A 44 8.29 15.79 -11.46
CA ALA A 44 7.22 15.86 -12.46
C ALA A 44 7.20 17.19 -13.25
N VAL A 45 7.80 18.27 -12.72
CA VAL A 45 7.82 19.59 -13.37
C VAL A 45 9.24 20.12 -13.59
N MET A 46 10.26 19.41 -13.13
CA MET A 46 11.66 19.86 -13.13
C MET A 46 12.18 20.21 -14.52
N ALA A 47 11.77 19.49 -15.56
CA ALA A 47 12.17 19.78 -16.94
C ALA A 47 11.78 21.21 -17.37
N ASP A 48 10.70 21.75 -16.82
CA ASP A 48 10.19 23.07 -17.17
C ASP A 48 10.90 24.24 -16.46
N PHE A 49 11.82 23.93 -15.55
CA PHE A 49 12.65 24.97 -14.93
C PHE A 49 13.67 25.54 -15.91
N ASP A 50 13.78 24.98 -17.12
CA ASP A 50 14.50 25.57 -18.25
C ASP A 50 14.09 27.03 -18.53
N SER A 51 12.79 27.33 -18.40
CA SER A 51 12.22 28.68 -18.55
C SER A 51 12.73 29.67 -17.50
N LEU A 52 13.05 29.20 -16.29
CA LEU A 52 13.64 30.01 -15.22
C LEU A 52 15.13 30.26 -15.45
N LEU A 53 15.82 29.30 -16.11
CA LEU A 53 17.25 29.36 -16.40
C LEU A 53 17.57 30.06 -17.73
N GLY A 54 16.55 30.56 -18.44
CA GLY A 54 16.73 31.20 -19.75
C GLY A 54 17.14 30.21 -20.87
N ILE A 55 16.99 28.91 -20.64
CA ILE A 55 17.27 27.87 -21.62
C ILE A 55 16.08 27.77 -22.57
N LYS A 56 16.35 27.51 -23.86
CA LYS A 56 15.28 27.27 -24.83
C LYS A 56 14.44 26.08 -24.38
N HIS A 57 13.15 26.31 -24.14
CA HIS A 57 12.24 25.27 -23.67
C HIS A 57 12.22 24.06 -24.61
N ARG A 58 12.15 22.84 -24.04
CA ARG A 58 12.13 21.55 -24.78
C ARG A 58 13.41 21.20 -25.55
N THR A 59 14.55 21.64 -25.03
CA THR A 59 15.86 21.27 -25.55
C THR A 59 16.58 20.36 -24.56
N TYR A 60 17.57 20.87 -23.83
CA TYR A 60 18.43 20.08 -22.96
C TYR A 60 17.68 19.39 -21.82
N SER A 61 16.77 20.10 -21.14
CA SER A 61 15.97 19.60 -20.02
C SER A 61 14.96 18.52 -20.40
N HIS A 62 14.49 18.49 -21.65
CA HIS A 62 13.45 17.55 -22.09
C HIS A 62 14.02 16.34 -22.84
N THR A 63 15.14 15.82 -22.35
CA THR A 63 15.84 14.67 -22.94
C THR A 63 15.86 13.47 -22.00
N LEU A 64 16.02 12.26 -22.55
CA LEU A 64 16.11 11.04 -21.74
C LEU A 64 17.31 11.07 -20.79
N TYR A 65 18.44 11.62 -21.24
CA TYR A 65 19.62 11.74 -20.39
C TYR A 65 19.51 12.87 -19.38
N ALA A 66 18.75 13.95 -19.63
CA ALA A 66 18.44 14.91 -18.58
C ALA A 66 17.63 14.26 -17.45
N ALA A 67 16.64 13.43 -17.77
CA ALA A 67 15.89 12.67 -16.77
C ALA A 67 16.81 11.78 -15.91
N LEU A 68 17.75 11.07 -16.56
CA LEU A 68 18.73 10.24 -15.87
C LEU A 68 19.68 11.07 -15.00
N LEU A 69 20.34 12.07 -15.59
CA LEU A 69 21.31 12.93 -14.91
C LEU A 69 20.70 13.67 -13.73
N ALA A 70 19.48 14.18 -13.86
CA ALA A 70 18.74 14.83 -12.79
C ALA A 70 18.43 13.88 -11.62
N SER A 71 18.25 12.59 -11.91
CA SER A 71 17.88 11.58 -10.90
C SER A 71 19.09 10.95 -10.21
N ILE A 72 20.27 10.91 -10.86
CA ILE A 72 21.52 10.31 -10.32
C ILE A 72 21.86 10.75 -8.88
N PRO A 73 21.73 12.02 -8.47
CA PRO A 73 22.03 12.43 -7.10
C PRO A 73 21.27 11.64 -6.02
N LEU A 74 20.12 11.07 -6.37
CA LEU A 74 19.28 10.29 -5.46
C LEU A 74 19.63 8.79 -5.45
N ILE A 75 20.65 8.33 -6.18
CA ILE A 75 20.99 6.90 -6.31
C ILE A 75 21.30 6.20 -4.99
N PHE A 76 21.70 6.94 -3.95
CA PHE A 76 21.97 6.40 -2.62
C PHE A 76 20.71 5.94 -1.88
N ASP A 77 19.54 6.45 -2.28
CA ASP A 77 18.24 5.92 -1.92
C ASP A 77 17.53 5.44 -3.19
N LEU A 78 17.59 4.13 -3.42
CA LEU A 78 17.03 3.53 -4.63
C LEU A 78 15.54 3.85 -4.82
N ARG A 79 14.77 4.06 -3.73
CA ARG A 79 13.35 4.43 -3.84
C ARG A 79 13.20 5.85 -4.35
N LEU A 80 13.94 6.81 -3.77
CA LEU A 80 13.94 8.20 -4.24
C LEU A 80 14.42 8.30 -5.69
N PHE A 81 15.48 7.56 -6.05
CA PHE A 81 15.98 7.48 -7.41
C PHE A 81 14.91 6.99 -8.40
N ILE A 82 14.24 5.88 -8.08
CA ILE A 82 13.20 5.31 -8.94
C ILE A 82 12.03 6.29 -9.10
N ILE A 83 11.55 6.90 -8.02
CA ILE A 83 10.44 7.87 -8.05
C ILE A 83 10.81 9.08 -8.90
N ALA A 84 11.99 9.66 -8.67
CA ALA A 84 12.48 10.81 -9.41
C ALA A 84 12.58 10.51 -10.91
N LEU A 85 13.20 9.37 -11.26
CA LEU A 85 13.37 8.95 -12.64
C LEU A 85 12.01 8.69 -13.30
N THR A 86 11.11 7.96 -12.64
CA THR A 86 9.77 7.68 -13.16
C THR A 86 8.94 8.95 -13.33
N ALA A 87 8.99 9.88 -12.36
CA ALA A 87 8.28 11.15 -12.44
C ALA A 87 8.80 12.00 -13.61
N TYR A 88 10.12 12.11 -13.79
CA TYR A 88 10.71 12.85 -14.90
C TYR A 88 10.39 12.20 -16.25
N LEU A 89 10.51 10.87 -16.37
CA LEU A 89 10.14 10.17 -17.61
C LEU A 89 8.65 10.32 -17.94
N SER A 90 7.79 10.33 -16.93
CA SER A 90 6.36 10.59 -17.12
C SER A 90 6.09 12.02 -17.62
N HIS A 91 6.92 13.00 -17.24
CA HIS A 91 6.86 14.35 -17.78
C HIS A 91 7.13 14.34 -19.29
N LEU A 92 8.25 13.72 -19.70
CA LEU A 92 8.59 13.59 -21.12
C LEU A 92 7.47 12.86 -21.88
N PHE A 93 6.91 11.80 -21.29
CA PHE A 93 5.78 11.07 -21.86
C PHE A 93 4.55 11.97 -22.04
N ALA A 94 4.18 12.76 -21.04
CA ALA A 94 3.05 13.67 -21.11
C ALA A 94 3.23 14.70 -22.23
N ASP A 95 4.44 15.24 -22.38
CA ASP A 95 4.77 16.19 -23.44
C ASP A 95 4.69 15.54 -24.84
N MET A 96 5.01 14.25 -24.98
CA MET A 96 4.80 13.49 -26.23
C MET A 96 3.32 13.33 -26.63
N LEU A 97 2.37 13.49 -25.70
CA LEU A 97 0.93 13.48 -26.01
C LEU A 97 0.45 14.79 -26.65
N THR A 98 1.26 15.85 -26.56
CA THR A 98 0.88 17.18 -27.02
C THR A 98 1.14 17.40 -28.52
N LEU A 99 0.59 18.49 -29.05
CA LEU A 99 0.86 18.95 -30.42
C LEU A 99 2.34 19.23 -30.68
N SER A 100 3.06 19.70 -29.66
CA SER A 100 4.46 20.10 -29.78
C SER A 100 5.42 18.92 -29.67
N GLY A 101 5.05 17.86 -28.95
CA GLY A 101 5.93 16.72 -28.72
C GLY A 101 7.21 17.10 -27.96
N VAL A 102 8.22 16.25 -28.04
CA VAL A 102 9.49 16.45 -27.33
C VAL A 102 10.70 15.92 -28.09
N MET A 103 11.84 16.59 -27.99
CA MET A 103 13.11 16.15 -28.59
C MET A 103 13.91 15.30 -27.61
N LEU A 104 13.53 14.03 -27.47
CA LEU A 104 14.12 13.11 -26.49
C LEU A 104 15.64 12.96 -26.58
N LEU A 105 16.21 13.22 -27.77
CA LEU A 105 17.61 13.00 -28.11
C LEU A 105 18.39 14.27 -28.49
N TYR A 106 17.92 15.46 -28.09
CA TYR A 106 18.63 16.73 -28.30
C TYR A 106 19.91 16.83 -27.43
N PRO A 107 21.06 17.35 -27.91
CA PRO A 107 21.30 17.95 -29.22
C PRO A 107 21.78 16.96 -30.29
N PHE A 108 21.96 15.68 -29.95
CA PHE A 108 22.48 14.69 -30.89
C PHE A 108 21.51 14.39 -32.05
N ARG A 109 20.21 14.50 -31.81
CA ARG A 109 19.13 14.45 -32.80
C ARG A 109 18.01 15.41 -32.44
N GLU A 110 17.62 16.24 -33.40
CA GLU A 110 16.54 17.22 -33.25
C GLU A 110 15.16 16.67 -33.69
N THR A 111 15.02 15.34 -33.77
CA THR A 111 13.74 14.70 -34.09
C THR A 111 12.74 14.93 -32.96
N THR A 112 11.58 15.46 -33.31
CA THR A 112 10.46 15.63 -32.37
C THR A 112 9.64 14.34 -32.32
N TYR A 113 9.50 13.78 -31.12
CA TYR A 113 8.76 12.56 -30.87
C TYR A 113 7.35 12.88 -30.37
N HIS A 114 6.37 12.16 -30.90
CA HIS A 114 4.98 12.18 -30.46
C HIS A 114 4.51 10.76 -30.20
N PHE A 115 3.71 10.58 -29.16
CA PHE A 115 3.09 9.30 -28.85
C PHE A 115 1.77 9.11 -29.59
N LEU A 116 1.02 10.21 -29.79
CA LEU A 116 -0.29 10.17 -30.44
C LEU A 116 -0.21 10.51 -31.94
N PRO A 117 -1.06 9.87 -32.78
CA PRO A 117 -1.27 10.30 -34.16
C PRO A 117 -1.68 11.77 -34.23
N ALA A 118 -1.36 12.46 -35.33
CA ALA A 118 -1.56 13.90 -35.47
C ALA A 118 -2.98 14.39 -35.10
N ALA A 119 -4.01 13.63 -35.47
CA ALA A 119 -5.41 13.97 -35.20
C ALA A 119 -5.82 13.88 -33.72
N TRP A 120 -5.05 13.17 -32.89
CA TRP A 120 -5.38 12.89 -31.48
C TRP A 120 -4.48 13.63 -30.50
N ARG A 121 -3.52 14.41 -31.01
CA ARG A 121 -2.59 15.19 -30.19
C ARG A 121 -3.33 16.23 -29.38
N ILE A 122 -2.94 16.35 -28.12
CA ILE A 122 -3.64 17.19 -27.15
C ILE A 122 -3.15 18.62 -27.29
N LYS A 123 -4.10 19.53 -27.52
CA LYS A 123 -3.84 20.97 -27.42
C LYS A 123 -3.83 21.38 -25.94
N THR A 124 -2.75 22.02 -25.53
CA THR A 124 -2.63 22.60 -24.18
C THR A 124 -3.78 23.57 -23.88
N GLY A 125 -4.32 23.47 -22.66
CA GLY A 125 -5.44 24.26 -22.18
C GLY A 125 -6.79 23.90 -22.80
N SER A 126 -6.86 22.86 -23.63
CA SER A 126 -8.11 22.40 -24.23
C SER A 126 -8.92 21.49 -23.32
N ASN A 127 -10.18 21.25 -23.68
CA ASN A 127 -11.02 20.26 -23.02
C ASN A 127 -10.41 18.84 -23.08
N ALA A 128 -9.60 18.52 -24.10
CA ALA A 128 -8.92 17.23 -24.18
C ALA A 128 -7.88 17.06 -23.07
N GLU A 129 -7.16 18.11 -22.68
CA GLU A 129 -6.24 18.06 -21.54
C GLU A 129 -7.01 17.88 -20.23
N LEU A 130 -8.13 18.58 -20.06
CA LEU A 130 -8.99 18.43 -18.89
C LEU A 130 -9.58 17.01 -18.78
N MET A 131 -9.99 16.42 -19.90
CA MET A 131 -10.46 15.04 -19.96
C MET A 131 -9.35 14.05 -19.60
N LEU A 132 -8.13 14.26 -20.09
CA LEU A 132 -6.96 13.45 -19.72
C LEU A 132 -6.70 13.54 -18.21
N LEU A 133 -6.64 14.74 -17.65
CA LEU A 133 -6.45 14.95 -16.20
C LEU A 133 -7.54 14.22 -15.40
N THR A 134 -8.80 14.37 -15.80
CA THR A 134 -9.94 13.72 -15.13
C THR A 134 -9.82 12.19 -15.19
N ALA A 135 -9.50 11.63 -16.36
CA ALA A 135 -9.31 10.20 -16.53
C ALA A 135 -8.16 9.67 -15.66
N VAL A 136 -7.03 10.38 -15.62
CA VAL A 136 -5.88 10.03 -14.78
C VAL A 136 -6.24 10.03 -13.30
N VAL A 137 -7.00 11.02 -12.82
CA VAL A 137 -7.46 11.08 -11.42
C VAL A 137 -8.41 9.92 -11.09
N ILE A 138 -9.34 9.57 -11.98
CA ILE A 138 -10.24 8.42 -11.80
C ILE A 138 -9.46 7.11 -11.75
N LEU A 139 -8.49 6.93 -12.66
CA LEU A 139 -7.63 5.74 -12.68
C LEU A 139 -6.80 5.64 -11.40
N MET A 140 -6.23 6.74 -10.92
CA MET A 140 -5.51 6.80 -9.65
C MET A 140 -6.37 6.36 -8.45
N ALA A 141 -7.61 6.86 -8.37
CA ALA A 141 -8.55 6.46 -7.33
C ALA A 141 -8.89 4.96 -7.43
N SER A 142 -9.12 4.47 -8.64
CA SER A 142 -9.45 3.07 -8.93
C SER A 142 -8.31 2.13 -8.53
N PHE A 143 -7.07 2.46 -8.91
CA PHE A 143 -5.88 1.67 -8.54
C PHE A 143 -5.60 1.70 -7.04
N SER A 144 -5.88 2.81 -6.36
CA SER A 144 -5.73 2.89 -4.90
C SER A 144 -6.72 1.99 -4.17
N LEU A 145 -7.97 1.91 -4.65
CA LEU A 145 -8.97 0.97 -4.12
C LEU A 145 -8.57 -0.48 -4.39
N ALA A 146 -8.11 -0.79 -5.60
CA ALA A 146 -7.63 -2.13 -5.95
C ALA A 146 -6.40 -2.56 -5.11
N ALA A 147 -5.47 -1.64 -4.84
CA ALA A 147 -4.31 -1.93 -4.00
C ALA A 147 -4.72 -2.39 -2.58
N SER A 148 -5.73 -1.75 -1.98
CA SER A 148 -6.23 -2.20 -0.66
C SER A 148 -6.82 -3.61 -0.70
N THR A 149 -7.45 -4.01 -1.81
CA THR A 149 -7.93 -5.39 -1.96
C THR A 149 -6.76 -6.37 -2.11
N THR A 150 -5.70 -6.00 -2.84
CA THR A 150 -4.53 -6.86 -2.99
C THR A 150 -3.77 -7.07 -1.68
N GLU A 151 -3.72 -6.08 -0.78
CA GLU A 151 -3.08 -6.23 0.53
C GLU A 151 -3.83 -7.24 1.43
N LEU A 152 -5.17 -7.26 1.37
CA LEU A 152 -5.96 -8.30 2.04
C LEU A 152 -5.71 -9.68 1.45
N ASP A 153 -5.64 -9.78 0.12
CA ASP A 153 -5.40 -11.07 -0.53
C ASP A 153 -3.98 -11.59 -0.22
N LYS A 154 -2.97 -10.70 -0.14
CA LYS A 154 -1.63 -11.03 0.38
C LYS A 154 -1.69 -11.54 1.82
N ILE A 155 -2.50 -10.93 2.68
CA ILE A 155 -2.69 -11.42 4.05
C ILE A 155 -3.24 -12.84 4.04
N PHE A 156 -4.32 -13.12 3.30
CA PHE A 156 -4.90 -14.47 3.24
C PHE A 156 -3.92 -15.50 2.70
N TYR A 157 -3.16 -15.14 1.66
CA TYR A 157 -2.17 -16.02 1.06
C TYR A 157 -0.99 -16.32 1.99
N TYR A 158 -0.34 -15.28 2.52
CA TYR A 158 0.88 -15.41 3.31
C TYR A 158 0.63 -15.71 4.78
N ARG A 159 -0.59 -15.53 5.31
CA ARG A 159 -0.84 -15.77 6.74
C ARG A 159 -0.47 -17.19 7.08
N SER A 160 -0.77 -18.21 6.27
CA SER A 160 -0.48 -19.61 6.61
C SER A 160 0.98 -19.88 7.02
N SER A 161 1.94 -19.18 6.42
CA SER A 161 3.39 -19.34 6.60
C SER A 161 4.08 -18.19 7.32
N ASN A 162 3.42 -17.04 7.47
CA ASN A 162 4.02 -15.85 8.06
C ASN A 162 3.14 -15.20 9.11
N ASP A 163 3.75 -14.66 10.15
CA ASP A 163 3.09 -13.66 10.99
C ASP A 163 3.13 -12.31 10.28
N ILE A 164 1.99 -11.61 10.32
CA ILE A 164 1.79 -10.38 9.57
C ILE A 164 1.38 -9.27 10.54
N TRP A 165 2.08 -8.15 10.47
CA TRP A 165 1.75 -6.93 11.17
C TRP A 165 1.27 -5.91 10.15
N ALA A 166 0.12 -5.30 10.41
CA ALA A 166 -0.50 -4.37 9.51
C ALA A 166 -1.01 -3.11 10.22
N ASP A 167 -1.02 -2.01 9.49
CA ASP A 167 -1.80 -0.83 9.84
C ASP A 167 -3.22 -1.05 9.29
N ILE A 168 -4.23 -0.98 10.16
CA ILE A 168 -5.61 -1.34 9.81
C ILE A 168 -6.54 -0.22 10.25
N SER A 169 -7.41 0.21 9.34
CA SER A 169 -8.53 1.10 9.66
C SER A 169 -9.84 0.46 9.23
N PHE A 170 -10.82 0.39 10.13
CA PHE A 170 -12.12 -0.22 9.86
C PHE A 170 -13.25 0.53 10.59
N TYR A 171 -14.48 0.38 10.09
CA TYR A 171 -15.67 0.94 10.71
C TYR A 171 -16.31 -0.06 11.67
N GLU A 172 -16.57 0.39 12.89
CA GLU A 172 -17.34 -0.35 13.89
C GLU A 172 -18.44 0.56 14.44
N ASN A 173 -19.70 0.17 14.26
CA ASN A 173 -20.86 0.93 14.72
C ASN A 173 -20.84 2.41 14.25
N GLY A 174 -20.39 2.64 13.02
CA GLY A 174 -20.26 3.99 12.43
C GLY A 174 -19.02 4.78 12.86
N VAL A 175 -18.19 4.24 13.75
CA VAL A 175 -16.96 4.89 14.21
C VAL A 175 -15.76 4.29 13.49
N LEU A 176 -14.93 5.14 12.89
CA LEU A 176 -13.66 4.73 12.30
C LEU A 176 -12.65 4.43 13.42
N LYS A 177 -12.17 3.19 13.48
CA LYS A 177 -11.08 2.77 14.35
C LYS A 177 -9.83 2.52 13.52
N SER A 178 -8.70 3.08 13.97
CA SER A 178 -7.41 2.93 13.31
C SER A 178 -6.39 2.38 14.30
N PHE A 179 -5.64 1.37 13.87
CA PHE A 179 -4.59 0.75 14.65
C PHE A 179 -3.31 0.63 13.81
N ASN A 180 -2.18 0.96 14.43
CA ASN A 180 -0.87 0.86 13.79
C ASN A 180 -0.14 -0.39 14.28
N ARG A 181 0.59 -1.07 13.38
CA ARG A 181 1.41 -2.26 13.67
C ARG A 181 0.67 -3.33 14.48
N LYS A 182 -0.57 -3.65 14.12
CA LYS A 182 -1.32 -4.75 14.77
C LYS A 182 -1.03 -6.08 14.09
N LYS A 183 -0.74 -7.09 14.92
CA LYS A 183 -0.59 -8.46 14.47
C LYS A 183 -1.94 -9.04 14.07
N ILE A 184 -2.02 -9.61 12.88
CA ILE A 184 -3.15 -10.40 12.42
C ILE A 184 -2.98 -11.80 12.98
N VAL A 185 -3.91 -12.22 13.85
CA VAL A 185 -3.80 -13.47 14.62
C VAL A 185 -4.66 -14.58 14.03
N TRP A 186 -5.69 -14.21 13.27
CA TRP A 186 -6.63 -15.14 12.67
C TRP A 186 -7.13 -14.59 11.32
N ASP A 187 -7.56 -15.50 10.45
CA ASP A 187 -8.27 -15.20 9.21
C ASP A 187 -9.10 -16.42 8.82
N ASP A 188 -10.11 -16.21 7.97
CA ASP A 188 -10.93 -17.26 7.37
C ASP A 188 -10.45 -17.70 5.97
N GLY A 189 -9.31 -17.16 5.51
CA GLY A 189 -8.74 -17.39 4.18
C GLY A 189 -9.42 -16.65 3.03
N ASN A 190 -10.43 -15.79 3.28
CA ASN A 190 -11.22 -15.21 2.20
C ASN A 190 -11.75 -13.79 2.48
N SER A 191 -12.39 -13.58 3.63
CA SER A 191 -13.24 -12.41 3.86
C SER A 191 -13.08 -11.76 5.22
N LYS A 192 -12.47 -12.42 6.20
CA LYS A 192 -12.40 -11.95 7.58
C LYS A 192 -11.01 -12.09 8.13
N ILE A 193 -10.60 -11.10 8.90
CA ILE A 193 -9.36 -11.11 9.66
C ILE A 193 -9.65 -10.91 11.15
N GLY A 194 -8.80 -11.47 11.99
CA GLY A 194 -8.87 -11.37 13.44
C GLY A 194 -7.66 -10.63 13.99
N ILE A 195 -7.91 -9.65 14.86
CA ILE A 195 -6.90 -8.92 15.63
C ILE A 195 -7.23 -8.98 17.12
N VAL A 196 -6.23 -8.81 17.98
CA VAL A 196 -6.46 -8.70 19.43
C VAL A 196 -6.56 -7.23 19.84
N VAL A 197 -7.71 -6.85 20.40
CA VAL A 197 -8.00 -5.52 20.95
C VAL A 197 -8.44 -5.69 22.40
N ASP A 198 -7.80 -4.96 23.33
CA ASP A 198 -8.05 -5.05 24.77
C ASP A 198 -8.03 -6.49 25.32
N GLY A 199 -7.14 -7.30 24.76
CA GLY A 199 -6.96 -8.70 25.12
C GLY A 199 -8.09 -9.62 24.67
N ARG A 200 -8.98 -9.18 23.78
CA ARG A 200 -10.07 -10.00 23.19
C ARG A 200 -9.89 -10.12 21.68
N LEU A 201 -10.36 -11.24 21.12
CA LEU A 201 -10.34 -11.44 19.67
C LEU A 201 -11.44 -10.60 19.03
N LYS A 202 -11.05 -9.72 18.11
CA LYS A 202 -11.95 -8.95 17.27
C LYS A 202 -11.85 -9.45 15.83
N ILE A 203 -12.96 -9.98 15.32
CA ILE A 203 -13.11 -10.35 13.92
C ILE A 203 -13.64 -9.16 13.14
N ILE A 204 -13.03 -8.88 11.99
CA ILE A 204 -13.32 -7.75 11.10
C ILE A 204 -13.55 -8.32 9.71
N GLY A 205 -14.71 -8.04 9.12
CA GLY A 205 -15.01 -8.39 7.73
C GLY A 205 -14.38 -7.43 6.73
N LYS A 206 -14.06 -7.92 5.54
CA LYS A 206 -13.47 -7.17 4.41
C LYS A 206 -14.28 -5.92 4.07
N GLU A 207 -15.60 -5.99 4.19
CA GLU A 207 -16.54 -4.88 3.99
C GLU A 207 -16.43 -3.78 5.05
N GLN A 208 -15.93 -4.09 6.25
CA GLN A 208 -15.74 -3.13 7.33
C GLN A 208 -14.39 -2.40 7.19
N ILE A 209 -13.44 -2.98 6.46
CA ILE A 209 -12.08 -2.47 6.32
C ILE A 209 -12.07 -1.30 5.34
N ARG A 210 -11.66 -0.13 5.84
CA ARG A 210 -11.44 1.05 5.02
C ARG A 210 -10.08 1.00 4.33
N SER A 211 -9.05 0.57 5.06
CA SER A 211 -7.69 0.45 4.53
C SER A 211 -6.89 -0.54 5.36
N ILE A 212 -6.02 -1.29 4.70
CA ILE A 212 -5.03 -2.15 5.34
C ILE A 212 -3.70 -2.03 4.60
N ARG A 213 -2.60 -2.02 5.35
CA ARG A 213 -1.23 -2.01 4.79
C ARG A 213 -0.35 -2.93 5.62
N ILE A 214 0.30 -3.90 4.97
CA ILE A 214 1.29 -4.75 5.63
C ILE A 214 2.52 -3.90 5.97
N VAL A 215 2.93 -3.92 7.24
CA VAL A 215 4.12 -3.23 7.75
C VAL A 215 5.30 -4.18 7.83
N GLU A 216 5.08 -5.38 8.39
CA GLU A 216 6.12 -6.40 8.61
C GLU A 216 5.55 -7.81 8.39
N MET A 217 6.40 -8.71 7.90
CA MET A 217 6.09 -10.12 7.69
C MET A 217 7.27 -10.99 8.14
N HIS A 218 7.00 -11.99 8.98
CA HIS A 218 8.02 -12.90 9.50
C HIS A 218 7.60 -14.36 9.29
N GLU A 219 8.45 -15.19 8.71
CA GLU A 219 8.16 -16.62 8.51
C GLU A 219 8.05 -17.34 9.86
N VAL A 220 6.95 -18.07 10.05
CA VAL A 220 6.68 -18.83 11.28
C VAL A 220 6.08 -20.19 10.98
N VAL A 221 6.43 -21.16 11.83
CA VAL A 221 5.76 -22.46 11.85
C VAL A 221 4.66 -22.42 12.90
N ARG A 222 3.41 -22.64 12.46
CA ARG A 222 2.25 -22.75 13.36
C ARG A 222 1.98 -24.19 13.73
N LYS A 223 1.84 -24.45 15.03
CA LYS A 223 1.36 -25.73 15.54
C LYS A 223 0.31 -25.50 16.61
N GLU A 224 -0.71 -26.34 16.58
CA GLU A 224 -1.66 -26.44 17.68
C GLU A 224 -1.00 -27.24 18.81
N VAL A 225 -0.96 -26.66 20.00
CA VAL A 225 -0.35 -27.26 21.19
C VAL A 225 -1.40 -27.32 22.30
N GLU A 226 -1.44 -28.46 22.98
CA GLU A 226 -2.28 -28.65 24.16
C GLU A 226 -1.58 -28.10 25.41
N LYS A 227 -2.27 -27.24 26.15
CA LYS A 227 -1.81 -26.68 27.42
C LYS A 227 -2.83 -26.93 28.51
N MET A 228 -2.34 -27.23 29.72
CA MET A 228 -3.17 -27.22 30.93
C MET A 228 -2.97 -25.89 31.65
N VAL A 229 -4.05 -25.13 31.80
CA VAL A 229 -4.00 -23.77 32.35
C VAL A 229 -5.04 -23.62 33.46
N VAL A 230 -4.71 -22.87 34.51
CA VAL A 230 -5.66 -22.49 35.56
C VAL A 230 -6.60 -21.42 35.02
N LEU A 231 -7.91 -21.59 35.20
CA LEU A 231 -8.93 -20.72 34.60
C LEU A 231 -8.66 -19.23 34.85
N LYS A 232 -8.33 -18.83 36.09
CA LYS A 232 -7.99 -17.43 36.43
C LYS A 232 -6.80 -16.86 35.65
N ARG A 233 -5.84 -17.70 35.21
CA ARG A 233 -4.69 -17.25 34.40
C ARG A 233 -5.09 -16.93 32.96
N LEU A 234 -6.20 -17.47 32.47
CA LEU A 234 -6.70 -17.16 31.13
C LEU A 234 -7.08 -15.67 30.98
N LYS A 235 -7.45 -14.99 32.08
CA LYS A 235 -7.77 -13.55 32.09
C LYS A 235 -6.65 -12.66 31.54
N VAL A 236 -5.39 -13.10 31.65
CA VAL A 236 -4.19 -12.39 31.17
C VAL A 236 -3.51 -13.12 30.00
N ASN A 237 -4.11 -14.21 29.51
CA ASN A 237 -3.56 -14.97 28.40
C ASN A 237 -4.07 -14.39 27.07
N HIS A 238 -3.12 -14.02 26.21
CA HIS A 238 -3.37 -13.43 24.89
C HIS A 238 -3.24 -14.45 23.75
N ASP A 239 -2.92 -15.72 24.07
CA ASP A 239 -2.87 -16.81 23.11
C ASP A 239 -4.24 -17.01 22.46
N ILE A 240 -4.23 -17.36 21.18
CA ILE A 240 -5.45 -17.76 20.46
C ILE A 240 -5.77 -19.20 20.82
N VAL A 241 -6.95 -19.37 21.42
CA VAL A 241 -7.51 -20.66 21.81
C VAL A 241 -8.42 -21.16 20.70
N THR A 242 -8.17 -22.38 20.23
CA THR A 242 -8.91 -23.06 19.15
C THR A 242 -9.88 -24.13 19.65
N ALA A 243 -9.64 -24.64 20.87
CA ALA A 243 -10.54 -25.56 21.55
C ALA A 243 -10.24 -25.62 23.05
N TYR A 244 -11.21 -26.07 23.83
CA TYR A 244 -11.03 -26.39 25.25
C TYR A 244 -11.70 -27.73 25.60
N ASN A 245 -11.27 -28.33 26.70
CA ASN A 245 -11.83 -29.59 27.20
C ASN A 245 -12.25 -29.43 28.67
N ASN A 246 -13.55 -29.59 28.91
CA ASN A 246 -14.20 -29.45 30.21
C ASN A 246 -14.45 -30.80 30.92
N GLY A 247 -13.79 -31.88 30.47
CA GLY A 247 -13.95 -33.24 31.00
C GLY A 247 -14.85 -34.15 30.17
N TYR A 248 -15.68 -33.60 29.27
CA TYR A 248 -16.61 -34.36 28.45
C TYR A 248 -16.18 -34.49 26.97
N GLY A 249 -15.05 -33.90 26.60
CA GLY A 249 -14.54 -33.90 25.23
C GLY A 249 -13.95 -32.55 24.83
N TRP A 250 -13.43 -32.47 23.61
CA TRP A 250 -12.93 -31.24 23.03
C TRP A 250 -14.05 -30.44 22.38
N ILE A 251 -14.23 -29.20 22.82
CA ILE A 251 -15.20 -28.24 22.31
C ILE A 251 -14.44 -27.19 21.49
N SER A 252 -14.85 -26.99 20.24
CA SER A 252 -14.26 -25.96 19.37
C SER A 252 -14.58 -24.57 19.90
N PHE A 253 -13.57 -23.70 19.91
CA PHE A 253 -13.67 -22.34 20.38
C PHE A 253 -12.79 -21.44 19.52
N LEU A 254 -13.16 -20.18 19.35
CA LEU A 254 -12.31 -19.20 18.69
C LEU A 254 -12.31 -17.92 19.49
N GLY A 255 -11.20 -17.66 20.17
CA GLY A 255 -11.03 -16.46 20.97
C GLY A 255 -9.67 -16.41 21.62
N THR A 256 -9.44 -15.36 22.39
CA THR A 256 -8.27 -15.29 23.28
C THR A 256 -8.52 -16.10 24.55
N GLY A 257 -7.47 -16.31 25.35
CA GLY A 257 -7.63 -16.82 26.71
C GLY A 257 -8.60 -15.96 27.54
N LYS A 258 -8.57 -14.64 27.40
CA LYS A 258 -9.51 -13.75 28.10
C LYS A 258 -10.95 -13.98 27.68
N ASP A 259 -11.22 -14.24 26.41
CA ASP A 259 -12.56 -14.57 25.93
C ASP A 259 -13.03 -15.90 26.54
N LEU A 260 -12.17 -16.92 26.53
CA LEU A 260 -12.49 -18.21 27.15
C LEU A 260 -12.71 -18.11 28.67
N PHE A 261 -11.98 -17.24 29.35
CA PHE A 261 -12.20 -16.96 30.77
C PHE A 261 -13.62 -16.47 31.03
N TYR A 262 -14.09 -15.49 30.25
CA TYR A 262 -15.44 -14.95 30.44
C TYR A 262 -16.55 -15.92 29.99
N GLU A 263 -16.25 -16.82 29.06
CA GLU A 263 -17.17 -17.88 28.65
C GLU A 263 -17.41 -18.91 29.76
N LEU A 264 -16.36 -19.25 30.52
CA LEU A 264 -16.40 -20.37 31.47
C LEU A 264 -16.47 -19.98 32.95
N TYR A 265 -16.11 -18.75 33.31
CA TYR A 265 -16.02 -18.35 34.72
C TYR A 265 -17.40 -18.14 35.35
N ASP A 266 -17.70 -18.89 36.41
CA ASP A 266 -18.99 -18.85 37.12
C ASP A 266 -18.95 -18.05 38.44
N GLY A 267 -17.80 -17.45 38.78
CA GLY A 267 -17.57 -16.76 40.05
C GLY A 267 -16.80 -17.57 41.09
N THR A 268 -16.79 -18.89 40.98
CA THR A 268 -16.25 -19.81 42.00
C THR A 268 -15.17 -20.75 41.46
N ASN A 269 -15.22 -21.09 40.17
CA ASN A 269 -14.35 -22.05 39.50
C ASN A 269 -12.97 -21.50 39.05
N GLY A 270 -12.57 -20.31 39.53
CA GLY A 270 -11.35 -19.65 39.05
C GLY A 270 -10.04 -20.42 39.29
N ARG A 271 -10.02 -21.38 40.21
CA ARG A 271 -8.83 -22.21 40.51
C ARG A 271 -8.79 -23.52 39.68
N ASP A 272 -9.84 -23.81 38.94
CA ASP A 272 -9.95 -25.06 38.20
C ASP A 272 -8.96 -25.08 37.04
N LYS A 273 -8.46 -26.28 36.74
CA LYS A 273 -7.55 -26.51 35.63
C LYS A 273 -8.34 -26.95 34.43
N ILE A 274 -8.10 -26.30 33.31
CA ILE A 274 -8.72 -26.63 32.03
C ILE A 274 -7.63 -26.95 31.00
N ARG A 275 -7.91 -27.92 30.13
CA ARG A 275 -7.05 -28.19 28.97
C ARG A 275 -7.54 -27.35 27.80
N ILE A 276 -6.62 -26.64 27.18
CA ILE A 276 -6.88 -25.77 26.02
C ILE A 276 -5.95 -26.17 24.89
N LYS A 277 -6.41 -25.97 23.66
CA LYS A 277 -5.58 -25.99 22.45
C LYS A 277 -5.31 -24.57 22.04
N VAL A 278 -4.04 -24.24 21.88
CA VAL A 278 -3.59 -22.91 21.46
C VAL A 278 -2.71 -23.00 20.23
N VAL A 279 -2.72 -21.95 19.42
CA VAL A 279 -1.78 -21.80 18.30
C VAL A 279 -0.48 -21.21 18.83
N GLU A 280 0.59 -22.01 18.84
CA GLU A 280 1.95 -21.52 19.10
C GLU A 280 2.70 -21.25 17.80
N PHE A 281 3.58 -20.24 17.87
CA PHE A 281 4.38 -19.76 16.76
C PHE A 281 5.86 -19.99 17.07
N TRP A 282 6.56 -20.64 16.15
CA TRP A 282 8.00 -20.83 16.22
C TRP A 282 8.66 -20.09 15.06
N THR A 283 9.55 -19.15 15.37
CA THR A 283 10.38 -18.50 14.36
C THR A 283 11.39 -19.53 13.85
N ARG A 284 11.45 -19.74 12.53
CA ARG A 284 12.57 -20.48 11.95
C ARG A 284 13.84 -19.65 12.18
N LYS A 285 14.81 -20.23 12.88
CA LYS A 285 16.18 -19.69 12.95
C LYS A 285 16.89 -19.93 11.63
#